data_AF-A0A519VWV1-F1
#
_entry.id   AF-A0A519VWV1-F1
#
_cell.length_a   1.000
_cell.length_b   1.000
_cell.length_c   1.000
_cell.angle_alpha   90.00
_cell.angle_beta   90.00
_cell.angle_gamma   90.00
#
_symmetry.space_group_name_H-M   'P 1'
#
loop_
_entity.id
_entity.type
_entity.pdbx_description
1 polymer ?
#
loop_
_entity_poly.entity_id
_entity_poly.type
_entity_poly.pdbx_seq_one_letter_code
_entity_poly.pdbx_strand_id
1 'polypeptide(L)'
;MIYVVISFLWTAILLYILLGGADFGAGIIELFTSKENRPKTRKTMYNAIGPIWEANHMWLIIAIVILFVGFPKIYTTISVYLHIPLVCMLLGVIARGTAFVFRNYDAVKDEMQRVYTPI
;
A
#
# COMPACT_ATOMS: atom_id res chain seq x y z
N MET A 1 -18.26 -25.27 2.53
CA MET A 1 -18.16 -24.01 3.28
C MET A 1 -16.70 -23.57 3.45
N ILE A 2 -15.84 -24.37 4.08
CA ILE A 2 -14.41 -24.00 4.28
C ILE A 2 -13.64 -23.71 2.98
N TYR A 3 -13.86 -24.50 1.93
CA TYR A 3 -13.20 -24.27 0.63
C TYR A 3 -13.57 -22.94 -0.02
N VAL A 4 -14.79 -22.46 0.21
CA VAL A 4 -15.24 -21.14 -0.28
C VAL A 4 -14.49 -20.03 0.46
N VAL A 5 -14.37 -20.14 1.78
CA VAL A 5 -13.60 -19.16 2.57
C VAL A 5 -12.13 -19.14 2.13
N ILE A 6 -11.53 -20.31 1.91
CA ILE A 6 -10.15 -20.43 1.42
C ILE A 6 -10.01 -19.82 0.03
N SER A 7 -10.95 -20.03 -0.90
CA SER A 7 -10.87 -19.44 -2.24
C SER A 7 -10.97 -17.92 -2.21
N PHE A 8 -11.81 -17.35 -1.35
CA PHE A 8 -11.88 -15.89 -1.15
C PHE A 8 -10.58 -15.35 -0.54
N LEU A 9 -10.00 -16.03 0.45
CA LEU A 9 -8.71 -15.64 1.03
C LEU A 9 -7.60 -15.63 -0.02
N TRP A 10 -7.47 -16.70 -0.80
CA TRP A 10 -6.49 -16.79 -1.87
C TRP A 10 -6.68 -15.73 -2.93
N THR A 11 -7.92 -15.48 -3.34
CA THR A 11 -8.24 -14.45 -4.34
C THR A 11 -7.88 -13.06 -3.81
N ALA A 12 -8.20 -12.74 -2.55
CA ALA A 12 -7.85 -11.47 -1.94
C ALA A 12 -6.32 -11.28 -1.87
N ILE A 13 -5.58 -12.30 -1.44
CA ILE A 13 -4.11 -12.25 -1.39
C ILE A 13 -3.53 -12.08 -2.80
N LEU A 14 -4.02 -12.84 -3.79
CA LEU A 14 -3.56 -12.76 -5.18
C LEU A 14 -3.79 -11.36 -5.76
N LEU A 15 -4.98 -10.81 -5.58
CA LEU A 15 -5.32 -9.47 -6.06
C LEU A 15 -4.51 -8.39 -5.36
N TYR A 16 -4.23 -8.54 -4.06
CA TYR A 16 -3.34 -7.61 -3.36
C TYR A 16 -1.90 -7.67 -3.92
N ILE A 17 -1.38 -8.87 -4.18
CA ILE A 17 -0.03 -9.04 -4.74
C ILE A 17 0.07 -8.46 -6.14
N LEU A 18 -0.93 -8.71 -7.00
CA LEU A 18 -0.91 -8.23 -8.39
C LEU A 18 -1.17 -6.72 -8.48
N LEU A 19 -2.28 -6.25 -7.90
CA LEU A 19 -2.73 -4.87 -8.03
C LEU A 19 -1.96 -3.94 -7.09
N GLY A 20 -1.86 -4.32 -5.80
CA GLY A 20 -1.04 -3.57 -4.84
C GLY A 20 0.46 -3.65 -5.16
N GLY A 21 0.94 -4.78 -5.69
CA GLY A 21 2.32 -4.91 -6.17
C GLY A 21 2.67 -3.94 -7.28
N ALA A 22 1.76 -3.70 -8.22
CA ALA A 22 1.94 -2.68 -9.26
C ALA A 22 2.09 -1.27 -8.66
N ASP A 23 1.33 -0.95 -7.60
CA ASP A 23 1.48 0.32 -6.91
C ASP A 23 2.87 0.46 -6.31
N PHE A 24 3.33 -0.53 -5.54
CA PHE A 24 4.66 -0.49 -4.93
C PHE A 24 5.76 -0.46 -5.99
N GLY A 25 5.60 -1.22 -7.08
CA GLY A 25 6.51 -1.22 -8.22
C GLY A 25 6.66 0.16 -8.85
N ALA A 26 5.57 0.89 -9.03
CA ALA A 26 5.64 2.25 -9.52
C ALA A 26 6.38 3.16 -8.54
N GLY A 27 6.10 3.06 -7.23
CA GLY A 27 6.84 3.81 -6.20
C GLY A 27 8.36 3.58 -6.25
N ILE A 28 8.78 2.34 -6.53
CA ILE A 28 10.18 1.97 -6.76
C ILE A 28 10.71 2.65 -8.02
N ILE A 29 9.97 2.62 -9.13
CA ILE A 29 10.35 3.30 -10.38
C ILE A 29 10.52 4.81 -10.17
N GLU A 30 9.62 5.48 -9.42
CA GLU A 30 9.78 6.90 -9.06
C GLU A 30 11.08 7.14 -8.29
N LEU A 31 11.43 6.24 -7.35
CA LEU A 31 12.63 6.36 -6.54
C LEU A 31 13.91 6.29 -7.38
N PHE A 32 13.96 5.37 -8.35
CA PHE A 32 15.11 5.13 -9.22
C PHE A 32 15.16 6.01 -10.48
N THR A 33 14.11 6.80 -10.76
CA THR A 33 14.10 7.72 -11.91
C THR A 33 15.07 8.89 -11.70
N SER A 34 15.82 9.23 -12.76
CA SER A 34 16.75 10.39 -12.80
C SER A 34 16.04 11.71 -12.44
N LYS A 35 16.73 12.61 -11.74
CA LYS A 35 16.18 13.88 -11.22
C LYS A 35 15.45 14.73 -12.27
N GLU A 36 15.96 14.75 -13.50
CA GLU A 36 15.36 15.51 -14.61
C GLU A 36 13.98 14.96 -15.05
N ASN A 37 13.81 13.65 -15.03
CA ASN A 37 12.57 12.98 -15.45
C ASN A 37 11.60 12.71 -14.30
N ARG A 38 12.09 12.76 -13.05
CA ARG A 38 11.32 12.54 -11.82
C ARG A 38 10.00 13.34 -11.75
N PRO A 39 9.92 14.63 -12.11
CA PRO A 39 8.63 15.35 -12.07
C PRO A 39 7.61 14.82 -13.09
N LYS A 40 8.04 14.44 -14.30
CA LYS A 40 7.15 13.88 -15.34
C LYS A 40 6.68 12.48 -14.98
N THR A 41 7.60 11.62 -14.52
CA THR A 41 7.29 10.26 -14.08
C THR A 41 6.34 10.27 -12.89
N ARG A 42 6.60 11.13 -11.90
CA ARG A 42 5.74 11.30 -10.71
C ARG A 42 4.31 11.71 -11.08
N LYS A 43 4.15 12.72 -11.94
CA LYS A 43 2.81 13.17 -12.38
C LYS A 43 2.06 12.05 -13.11
N THR A 44 2.75 11.33 -13.98
CA THR A 44 2.15 10.22 -14.77
C THR A 44 1.74 9.06 -13.87
N MET A 45 2.62 8.64 -12.96
CA MET A 45 2.32 7.60 -11.98
C MET A 45 1.18 7.98 -11.06
N TYR A 46 1.16 9.23 -10.57
CA TYR A 46 0.10 9.69 -9.69
C TYR A 46 -1.27 9.62 -10.38
N ASN A 47 -1.36 10.10 -11.63
CA ASN A 47 -2.61 10.03 -12.39
C ASN A 47 -3.08 8.59 -12.65
N ALA A 48 -2.14 7.65 -12.81
CA ALA A 48 -2.45 6.25 -13.05
C ALA A 48 -2.85 5.49 -11.76
N ILE A 49 -2.19 5.77 -10.64
CA ILE A 49 -2.26 4.94 -9.42
C ILE A 49 -3.07 5.58 -8.31
N GLY A 50 -3.07 6.91 -8.21
CA GLY A 50 -3.76 7.65 -7.15
C GLY A 50 -5.21 7.18 -6.93
N PRO A 51 -6.05 7.05 -7.98
CA PRO A 51 -7.44 6.63 -7.83
C PRO A 51 -7.63 5.17 -7.37
N ILE A 52 -6.67 4.29 -7.65
CA ILE A 52 -6.78 2.83 -7.41
C ILE A 52 -6.05 2.36 -6.16
N TRP A 53 -5.08 3.14 -5.66
CA TRP A 53 -4.24 2.78 -4.53
C TRP A 53 -5.04 2.46 -3.27
N GLU A 54 -6.04 3.29 -2.95
CA GLU A 54 -6.91 3.08 -1.78
C GLU A 54 -7.73 1.78 -1.95
N ALA A 55 -8.26 1.54 -3.15
CA ALA A 55 -9.00 0.32 -3.46
C ALA A 55 -8.12 -0.94 -3.35
N ASN A 56 -6.83 -0.85 -3.69
CA ASN A 56 -5.91 -1.99 -3.59
C ASN A 56 -5.70 -2.44 -2.14
N HIS A 57 -5.76 -1.54 -1.16
CA HIS A 57 -5.63 -1.89 0.26
C HIS A 57 -6.83 -2.67 0.80
N MET A 58 -8.00 -2.57 0.16
CA MET A 58 -9.19 -3.33 0.54
C MET A 58 -8.94 -4.84 0.45
N TRP A 59 -8.16 -5.31 -0.52
CA TRP A 59 -7.82 -6.73 -0.65
C TRP A 59 -7.04 -7.25 0.56
N LEU A 60 -6.09 -6.47 1.07
CA LEU A 60 -5.35 -6.80 2.28
C LEU A 60 -6.27 -6.82 3.51
N ILE A 61 -7.16 -5.83 3.66
CA ILE A 61 -8.11 -5.77 4.76
C ILE A 61 -9.03 -7.00 4.75
N ILE A 62 -9.56 -7.37 3.58
CA ILE A 62 -10.39 -8.57 3.42
C ILE A 62 -9.63 -9.83 3.85
N ALA A 63 -8.37 -10.00 3.40
CA ALA A 63 -7.56 -11.14 3.81
C ALA A 63 -7.34 -11.20 5.33
N ILE A 64 -7.08 -10.05 5.96
CA ILE A 64 -6.94 -9.94 7.43
C ILE A 64 -8.22 -10.33 8.14
N VAL A 65 -9.38 -9.82 7.71
CA VAL A 65 -10.68 -10.14 8.31
C VAL A 65 -11.01 -11.62 8.17
N ILE A 66 -10.75 -12.22 7.00
CA ILE A 66 -10.97 -13.65 6.78
C ILE A 66 -10.05 -14.48 7.70
N LEU A 67 -8.77 -14.10 7.85
CA LEU A 67 -7.86 -14.78 8.77
C LEU A 67 -8.32 -14.64 10.22
N PHE A 68 -8.74 -13.45 10.64
CA PHE A 68 -9.17 -13.17 12.00
C PHE A 68 -10.43 -13.96 12.39
N VAL A 69 -11.45 -13.95 11.53
CA VAL A 69 -12.75 -14.59 11.81
C VAL A 69 -12.75 -16.07 11.45
N GLY A 70 -12.20 -16.42 10.27
CA GLY A 70 -12.24 -17.78 9.73
C GLY A 70 -11.11 -18.69 10.23
N PHE A 71 -9.96 -18.13 10.58
CA PHE A 71 -8.76 -18.89 11.00
C PHE A 71 -8.04 -18.26 12.20
N PRO A 72 -8.72 -18.05 13.34
CA PRO A 72 -8.21 -17.26 14.46
C PRO A 72 -6.87 -17.78 14.99
N LYS A 73 -6.66 -19.10 15.03
CA LYS A 73 -5.38 -19.69 15.46
C LYS A 73 -4.22 -19.28 14.54
N ILE A 74 -4.44 -19.31 13.22
CA ILE A 74 -3.43 -18.89 12.24
C ILE A 74 -3.16 -17.39 12.37
N TYR A 75 -4.23 -16.59 12.47
CA TYR A 75 -4.12 -15.15 12.69
C TYR A 75 -3.28 -14.84 13.94
N THR A 76 -3.61 -15.42 15.09
CA THR A 76 -2.87 -15.18 16.34
C THR A 76 -1.41 -15.60 16.24
N THR A 77 -1.11 -16.76 15.64
CA THR A 77 0.28 -17.18 15.41
C THR A 77 1.02 -16.15 14.55
N ILE A 78 0.49 -15.78 13.39
CA ILE A 78 1.12 -14.80 12.50
C ILE A 78 1.32 -13.47 13.23
N SER A 79 0.29 -12.95 13.90
CA SER A 79 0.36 -11.68 14.61
C SER A 79 1.40 -11.68 15.72
N VAL A 80 1.52 -12.76 16.50
CA VAL A 80 2.49 -12.83 17.61
C VAL A 80 3.92 -12.97 17.08
N TYR A 81 4.16 -13.88 16.14
CA TYR A 81 5.51 -14.15 15.64
C TYR A 81 6.02 -13.07 14.68
N LEU A 82 5.13 -12.40 13.95
CA LEU A 82 5.49 -11.39 12.94
C LEU A 82 5.02 -9.97 13.31
N HIS A 83 4.77 -9.68 14.59
CA HIS A 83 4.32 -8.35 15.01
C HIS A 83 5.26 -7.22 14.54
N ILE A 84 6.58 -7.40 14.62
CA ILE A 84 7.55 -6.38 14.16
C ILE A 84 7.42 -6.14 12.64
N PRO A 85 7.55 -7.15 11.76
CA PRO A 85 7.31 -6.98 10.33
C PRO A 85 5.94 -6.37 9.99
N LEU A 86 4.87 -6.81 10.66
CA LEU A 86 3.51 -6.32 10.41
C LEU A 86 3.36 -4.84 10.76
N VAL A 87 3.93 -4.40 11.88
CA VAL A 87 3.95 -2.98 12.27
C VAL A 87 4.76 -2.16 11.26
N CYS A 88 5.93 -2.62 10.85
CA CYS A 88 6.73 -1.94 9.83
C CYS A 88 5.97 -1.80 8.49
N MET A 89 5.28 -2.87 8.06
CA MET A 89 4.44 -2.84 6.86
C MET A 89 3.31 -1.80 7.01
N LEU A 90 2.61 -1.80 8.15
CA LEU A 90 1.53 -0.87 8.43
C LEU A 90 2.02 0.58 8.40
N LEU A 91 3.15 0.88 9.04
CA LEU A 91 3.75 2.21 9.02
C LEU A 91 4.12 2.64 7.60
N GLY A 92 4.64 1.73 6.77
CA GLY A 92 4.94 2.00 5.37
C GLY A 92 3.70 2.34 4.53
N VAL A 93 2.60 1.60 4.73
CA VAL A 93 1.31 1.87 4.08
C VAL A 93 0.76 3.24 4.49
N ILE A 94 0.79 3.55 5.79
CA ILE A 94 0.34 4.84 6.31
C ILE A 94 1.19 5.99 5.76
N ALA A 95 2.52 5.89 5.84
CA ALA A 95 3.44 6.91 5.35
C ALA A 95 3.24 7.20 3.85
N ARG A 96 2.93 6.16 3.07
CA ARG A 96 2.63 6.31 1.65
C ARG A 96 1.28 7.00 1.41
N GLY A 97 0.23 6.58 2.12
CA GLY A 97 -1.09 7.22 2.03
C GLY A 97 -1.03 8.69 2.42
N THR A 98 -0.34 9.03 3.51
CA THR A 98 -0.17 10.43 3.94
C THR A 98 0.62 11.24 2.94
N ALA A 99 1.69 10.68 2.35
CA ALA A 99 2.45 11.38 1.31
C ALA A 99 1.59 11.70 0.07
N PHE A 100 0.69 10.80 -0.35
CA PHE A 100 -0.24 11.09 -1.44
C PHE A 100 -1.22 12.20 -1.09
N VAL A 101 -1.78 12.20 0.12
CA VAL A 101 -2.72 13.24 0.56
C VAL A 101 -2.02 14.61 0.65
N PHE A 102 -0.87 14.70 1.33
CA PHE A 102 -0.14 15.96 1.47
C PHE A 102 0.32 16.53 0.13
N ARG A 103 0.71 15.68 -0.84
CA ARG A 103 1.07 16.14 -2.19
C ARG A 103 -0.07 16.85 -2.95
N ASN A 104 -1.33 16.56 -2.65
CA ASN A 104 -2.47 17.11 -3.39
C ASN A 104 -3.22 18.21 -2.65
N TYR A 105 -3.26 18.12 -1.33
CA TYR A 105 -4.08 18.99 -0.50
C TYR A 105 -3.27 20.00 0.32
N ASP A 106 -1.94 20.01 0.22
CA ASP A 106 -1.15 21.07 0.87
C ASP A 106 -1.35 22.42 0.15
N ALA A 107 -2.00 23.34 0.86
CA ALA A 107 -2.30 24.69 0.39
C ALA A 107 -1.14 25.68 0.63
N VAL A 108 -0.20 25.37 1.52
CA VAL A 108 0.84 26.30 1.98
C VAL A 108 2.18 25.83 1.47
N LYS A 109 2.81 26.55 0.53
CA LYS A 109 4.16 26.23 0.04
C LYS A 109 5.22 26.65 1.07
N ASP A 110 5.86 25.68 1.73
CA ASP A 110 6.88 25.85 2.76
C ASP A 110 8.01 24.79 2.65
N GLU A 111 8.95 24.75 3.59
CA GLU A 111 10.06 23.77 3.53
C GLU A 111 9.64 22.31 3.83
N MET A 112 8.43 22.07 4.37
CA MET A 112 7.95 20.74 4.74
C MET A 112 7.66 19.86 3.53
N GLN A 113 7.51 20.46 2.35
CA GLN A 113 7.36 19.74 1.08
C GLN A 113 8.56 18.86 0.73
N ARG A 114 9.74 19.15 1.27
CA ARG A 114 10.92 18.29 1.11
C ARG A 114 10.73 16.90 1.75
N VAL A 115 9.89 16.79 2.79
CA VAL A 115 9.67 15.55 3.54
C VAL A 115 8.85 14.55 2.73
N TYR A 116 7.80 15.02 2.04
CA TYR A 116 6.89 14.15 1.29
C TYR A 116 7.08 14.24 -0.24
N THR A 117 7.84 15.23 -0.72
CA THR A 117 8.27 15.38 -2.11
C THR A 117 9.79 15.60 -2.17
N PRO A 118 10.61 14.56 -1.92
CA PRO A 118 12.04 14.69 -2.07
C PRO A 118 12.35 14.96 -3.55
N ILE A 119 13.08 16.06 -3.75
CA ILE A 119 13.50 16.68 -5.02
C ILE A 119 13.88 15.63 -6.06
#